data_AF-A0A973JUZ4-F1
#
_entry.id   AF-A0A973JUZ4-F1
#
_cell.length_a   1.000
_cell.length_b   1.000
_cell.length_c   1.000
_cell.angle_alpha   90.00
_cell.angle_beta   90.00
_cell.angle_gamma   90.00
#
_symmetry.space_group_name_H-M   'P 1'
#
loop_
_entity.id
_entity.type
_entity.pdbx_description
1 polymer ?
#
loop_
_entity_poly.entity_id
_entity_poly.type
_entity_poly.pdbx_seq_one_letter_code
_entity_poly.pdbx_strand_id
1 'polypeptide(L)'
;MWFLAGTFGTRAQRSCPVPAGVPVAFPLVNRIGGLDDCALFMDGVDGSAVLDGKKVKADVYREEAVTVEGVASNPVTGTDQTFEGTGCGLWVQLPALKSGLHSLKIRGTAGDFATGVDYTLTVAAAS
;
A
#
# COMPACT_ATOMS: atom_id res chain seq x y z
N MET A 1 2.41 7.32 11.17
CA MET A 1 2.67 6.53 9.94
C MET A 1 2.23 7.36 8.75
N TRP A 2 2.97 7.32 7.65
CA TRP A 2 2.64 7.92 6.37
C TRP A 2 2.31 6.82 5.36
N PHE A 3 1.10 6.83 4.80
CA PHE A 3 0.66 5.79 3.87
C PHE A 3 0.84 6.25 2.42
N LEU A 4 1.56 5.46 1.60
CA LEU A 4 1.65 5.70 0.16
C LEU A 4 0.58 4.89 -0.58
N ALA A 5 -0.07 5.53 -1.53
CA ALA A 5 -1.16 4.95 -2.29
C ALA A 5 -0.68 4.00 -3.40
N GLY A 6 -1.36 2.87 -3.56
CA GLY A 6 -1.22 2.02 -4.74
C GLY A 6 -1.97 2.54 -5.96
N THR A 7 -2.45 1.61 -6.77
CA THR A 7 -3.33 1.84 -7.93
C THR A 7 -4.44 0.80 -7.97
N PHE A 8 -5.45 1.03 -8.82
CA PHE A 8 -6.55 0.11 -9.07
C PHE A 8 -6.33 -0.62 -10.40
N GLY A 9 -5.32 -1.50 -10.46
CA GLY A 9 -5.07 -2.34 -11.65
C GLY A 9 -4.28 -1.67 -12.77
N THR A 10 -3.57 -0.58 -12.46
CA THR A 10 -2.81 0.21 -13.44
C THR A 10 -1.41 0.52 -12.95
N ARG A 11 -0.60 1.18 -13.80
CA ARG A 11 0.69 1.75 -13.42
C ARG A 11 0.60 3.27 -13.30
N ALA A 12 1.29 3.83 -12.31
CA ALA A 12 1.37 5.27 -12.10
C ALA A 12 2.81 5.72 -11.81
N GLN A 13 3.11 6.97 -12.14
CA GLN A 13 4.27 7.70 -11.64
C GLN A 13 3.75 8.77 -10.68
N ARG A 14 4.37 8.91 -9.51
CA ARG A 14 3.92 9.86 -8.49
C ARG A 14 5.11 10.58 -7.87
N SER A 15 4.92 11.85 -7.57
CA SER A 15 5.80 12.61 -6.69
C SER A 15 5.07 12.86 -5.39
N CYS A 16 5.71 12.57 -4.25
CA CYS A 16 5.06 12.67 -2.93
C CYS A 16 6.01 13.28 -1.90
N PRO A 17 5.68 14.45 -1.32
CA PRO A 17 6.37 14.93 -0.14
C PRO A 17 6.02 14.03 1.07
N VAL A 18 7.04 13.61 1.81
CA VAL A 18 6.90 12.77 3.01
C VAL A 18 7.44 13.54 4.21
N PRO A 19 6.71 13.63 5.34
CA PRO A 19 7.21 14.30 6.53
C PRO A 19 8.47 13.61 7.10
N ALA A 20 9.41 14.41 7.61
CA ALA A 20 10.58 13.91 8.31
C ALA A 20 10.18 13.15 9.59
N GLY A 21 10.92 12.08 9.92
CA GLY A 21 10.70 11.33 11.17
C GLY A 21 9.43 10.47 11.21
N VAL A 22 8.64 10.43 10.14
CA VAL A 22 7.41 9.61 10.08
C VAL A 22 7.70 8.29 9.36
N PRO A 23 7.44 7.12 10.00
CA PRO A 23 7.51 5.81 9.33
C PRO A 23 6.58 5.74 8.12
N VAL A 24 6.94 4.93 7.12
CA VAL A 24 6.21 4.83 5.85
C VAL A 24 5.63 3.43 5.69
N ALA A 25 4.38 3.32 5.24
CA ALA A 25 3.74 2.05 4.91
C ALA A 25 3.07 2.10 3.53
N PHE A 26 3.09 0.98 2.81
CA PHE A 26 2.41 0.86 1.51
C PHE A 26 2.12 -0.59 1.14
N PRO A 27 1.02 -0.84 0.41
CA PRO A 27 0.74 -2.15 -0.13
C PRO A 27 1.57 -2.38 -1.40
N LEU A 28 2.02 -3.61 -1.61
CA LEU A 28 2.39 -4.07 -2.95
C LEU A 28 1.12 -4.40 -3.74
N VAL A 29 0.22 -5.14 -3.09
CA VAL A 29 -1.12 -5.48 -3.55
C VAL A 29 -1.95 -5.83 -2.31
N ASN A 30 -3.20 -5.39 -2.23
CA ASN A 30 -4.06 -5.66 -1.08
C ASN A 30 -5.55 -5.64 -1.46
N ARG A 31 -6.38 -6.14 -0.54
CA ARG A 31 -7.83 -6.17 -0.65
C ARG A 31 -8.48 -6.02 0.73
N ILE A 32 -9.70 -5.50 0.74
CA ILE A 32 -10.67 -5.69 1.82
C ILE A 32 -11.86 -6.46 1.22
N GLY A 33 -12.29 -7.53 1.87
CA GLY A 33 -13.38 -8.40 1.41
C GLY A 33 -13.88 -9.32 2.52
N GLY A 34 -14.62 -10.37 2.16
CA GLY A 34 -14.91 -11.46 3.10
C GLY A 34 -13.69 -12.36 3.35
N LEU A 35 -13.82 -13.30 4.29
CA LEU A 35 -12.77 -14.28 4.62
C LEU A 35 -12.38 -15.11 3.39
N ASP A 36 -13.37 -15.66 2.69
CA ASP A 36 -13.15 -16.47 1.47
C ASP A 36 -12.58 -15.63 0.33
N ASP A 37 -12.99 -14.36 0.19
CA ASP A 37 -12.44 -13.44 -0.81
C ASP A 37 -10.96 -13.20 -0.57
N CYS A 38 -10.56 -13.05 0.70
CA CYS A 38 -9.15 -12.89 1.06
C CYS A 38 -8.36 -14.18 0.86
N ALA A 39 -8.92 -15.33 1.21
CA ALA A 39 -8.27 -16.62 0.94
C ALA A 39 -8.01 -16.81 -0.56
N LEU A 40 -9.00 -16.55 -1.41
CA LEU A 40 -8.88 -16.62 -2.87
C LEU A 40 -7.92 -15.56 -3.42
N PHE A 41 -8.03 -14.32 -2.96
CA PHE A 41 -7.12 -13.25 -3.39
C PHE A 41 -5.68 -13.54 -3.03
N MET A 42 -5.46 -14.18 -1.87
CA MET A 42 -4.12 -14.54 -1.39
C MET A 42 -3.52 -15.77 -2.10
N ASP A 43 -4.31 -16.49 -2.90
CA ASP A 43 -3.85 -17.62 -3.73
C ASP A 43 -3.16 -17.08 -4.99
N GLY A 44 -1.82 -17.06 -4.97
CA GLY A 44 -1.02 -16.56 -6.10
C GLY A 44 -0.68 -15.08 -6.06
N VAL A 45 -0.67 -14.44 -4.89
CA VAL A 45 -0.12 -13.07 -4.78
C VAL A 45 1.38 -13.10 -4.99
N ASP A 46 1.88 -12.08 -5.66
CA ASP A 46 3.30 -11.78 -5.71
C ASP A 46 3.51 -10.27 -5.67
N GLY A 47 4.70 -9.86 -5.29
CA GLY A 47 5.03 -8.45 -5.21
C GLY A 47 6.49 -8.19 -4.92
N SER A 48 6.93 -7.01 -5.34
CA SER A 48 8.24 -6.49 -4.96
C SER A 48 8.19 -4.99 -4.70
N ALA A 49 9.07 -4.54 -3.82
CA ALA A 49 9.41 -3.14 -3.68
C ALA A 49 10.92 -2.92 -3.69
N VAL A 50 11.33 -1.83 -4.32
CA VAL A 50 12.73 -1.43 -4.44
C VAL A 50 12.85 0.04 -4.03
N LEU A 51 13.50 0.29 -2.90
CA LEU A 51 13.82 1.61 -2.38
C LEU A 51 15.30 1.92 -2.66
N ASP A 52 15.57 2.98 -3.42
CA ASP A 52 16.93 3.41 -3.78
C ASP A 52 17.80 2.27 -4.33
N GLY A 53 17.20 1.46 -5.21
CA GLY A 53 17.84 0.31 -5.82
C GLY A 53 17.94 -0.93 -4.92
N LYS A 54 17.49 -0.87 -3.66
CA LYS A 54 17.53 -2.00 -2.72
C LYS A 54 16.15 -2.61 -2.55
N LYS A 55 16.05 -3.94 -2.67
CA LYS A 55 14.81 -4.66 -2.36
C LYS A 55 14.45 -4.48 -0.89
N VAL A 56 13.18 -4.21 -0.62
CA VAL A 56 12.62 -4.17 0.74
C VAL A 56 11.66 -5.34 0.91
N LYS A 57 11.70 -5.95 2.09
CA LYS A 57 10.88 -7.13 2.40
C LYS A 57 9.44 -6.67 2.65
N ALA A 58 8.49 -7.44 2.13
CA ALA A 58 7.09 -7.31 2.48
C ALA A 58 6.70 -8.33 3.55
N ASP A 59 5.79 -7.90 4.40
CA ASP A 59 5.04 -8.73 5.31
C ASP A 59 3.77 -9.23 4.61
N VAL A 60 3.34 -10.43 4.99
CA VAL A 60 2.18 -11.12 4.41
C VAL A 60 1.05 -11.07 5.44
N TYR A 61 -0.06 -10.44 5.07
CA TYR A 61 -1.29 -10.40 5.87
C TYR A 61 -2.34 -11.23 5.15
N ARG A 62 -2.70 -12.39 5.71
CA ARG A 62 -3.63 -13.33 5.06
C ARG A 62 -5.08 -13.01 5.39
N GLU A 63 -5.33 -12.65 6.64
CA GLU A 63 -6.64 -12.41 7.20
C GLU A 63 -6.46 -11.51 8.41
N GLU A 64 -6.98 -10.29 8.35
CA GLU A 64 -7.05 -9.38 9.49
C GLU A 64 -8.46 -8.83 9.57
N ALA A 65 -9.14 -8.99 10.70
CA ALA A 65 -10.45 -8.37 10.89
C ALA A 65 -10.29 -6.84 10.95
N VAL A 66 -11.06 -6.12 10.14
CA VAL A 66 -11.00 -4.66 10.05
C VAL A 66 -12.39 -4.05 10.09
N THR A 67 -12.52 -2.98 10.85
CA THR A 67 -13.67 -2.06 10.78
C THR A 67 -13.27 -0.87 9.91
N VAL A 68 -14.06 -0.57 8.88
CA VAL A 68 -13.84 0.57 7.99
C VAL A 68 -14.93 1.60 8.21
N GLU A 69 -14.53 2.81 8.60
CA GLU A 69 -15.44 3.96 8.70
C GLU A 69 -15.39 4.75 7.39
N GLY A 70 -16.50 4.71 6.64
CA GLY A 70 -16.67 5.52 5.44
C GLY A 70 -16.81 7.01 5.76
N VAL A 71 -16.53 7.85 4.76
CA VAL A 71 -16.82 9.29 4.82
C VAL A 71 -17.67 9.68 3.62
N ALA A 72 -18.39 10.80 3.74
CA ALA A 72 -19.21 11.34 2.67
C ALA A 72 -18.42 11.40 1.35
N SER A 73 -19.03 10.87 0.28
CA SER A 73 -18.43 10.83 -1.06
C SER A 73 -17.12 10.03 -1.16
N ASN A 74 -16.94 8.97 -0.36
CA ASN A 74 -15.77 8.09 -0.46
C ASN A 74 -15.66 7.46 -1.87
N PRO A 75 -14.62 7.81 -2.66
CA PRO A 75 -14.49 7.35 -4.04
C PRO A 75 -14.02 5.88 -4.15
N VAL A 76 -13.63 5.26 -3.03
CA VAL A 76 -13.12 3.88 -2.98
C VAL A 76 -14.26 2.90 -2.69
N THR A 77 -15.07 3.18 -1.67
CA THR A 77 -16.15 2.28 -1.24
C THR A 77 -17.52 2.71 -1.75
N GLY A 78 -17.68 3.96 -2.21
CA GLY A 78 -18.96 4.51 -2.65
C GLY A 78 -19.98 4.71 -1.52
N THR A 79 -19.58 4.54 -0.26
CA THR A 79 -20.44 4.66 0.91
C THR A 79 -19.74 5.39 2.06
N ASP A 80 -20.51 6.12 2.85
CA ASP A 80 -20.11 6.78 4.10
C ASP A 80 -20.43 5.95 5.35
N GLN A 81 -20.94 4.73 5.16
CA GLN A 81 -21.28 3.81 6.24
C GLN A 81 -20.04 3.14 6.85
N THR A 82 -20.14 2.78 8.13
CA THR A 82 -19.22 1.85 8.77
C THR A 82 -19.54 0.42 8.37
N PHE A 83 -18.52 -0.37 8.04
CA PHE A 83 -18.67 -1.80 7.75
C PHE A 83 -17.51 -2.62 8.31
N GLU A 84 -17.79 -3.90 8.59
CA GLU A 84 -16.80 -4.90 8.98
C GLU A 84 -16.29 -5.63 7.73
N GLY A 85 -15.03 -6.05 7.74
CA GLY A 85 -14.41 -6.80 6.66
C GLY A 85 -13.15 -7.53 7.09
N THR A 86 -12.56 -8.24 6.14
CA THR A 86 -11.24 -8.88 6.27
C THR A 86 -10.26 -8.18 5.34
N GLY A 87 -9.17 -7.67 5.89
CA GLY A 87 -8.03 -7.12 5.17
C GLY A 87 -6.98 -8.18 4.88
N CYS A 88 -6.45 -8.18 3.67
CA CYS A 88 -5.37 -9.06 3.26
C CYS A 88 -4.46 -8.42 2.21
N GLY A 89 -3.24 -8.92 2.07
CA GLY A 89 -2.29 -8.48 1.05
C GLY A 89 -0.83 -8.55 1.47
N LEU A 90 0.02 -8.07 0.58
CA LEU A 90 1.44 -7.84 0.84
C LEU A 90 1.66 -6.37 1.18
N TRP A 91 2.30 -6.12 2.32
CA TRP A 91 2.55 -4.78 2.82
C TRP A 91 4.02 -4.59 3.18
N VAL A 92 4.53 -3.39 2.95
CA VAL A 92 5.86 -3.01 3.42
C VAL A 92 5.69 -1.92 4.47
N GLN A 93 6.37 -2.09 5.60
CA GLN A 93 6.53 -1.06 6.61
C GLN A 93 8.01 -0.69 6.72
N LEU A 94 8.32 0.59 6.60
CA LEU A 94 9.66 1.13 6.69
C LEU A 94 9.76 2.08 7.88
N PRO A 95 10.94 2.14 8.55
CA PRO A 95 11.21 3.25 9.45
C PRO A 95 11.18 4.58 8.68
N ALA A 96 11.23 5.69 9.42
CA ALA A 96 11.32 6.99 8.81
C ALA A 96 12.51 7.06 7.83
N LEU A 97 12.23 7.54 6.61
CA LEU A 97 13.27 7.73 5.60
C LEU A 97 14.18 8.89 6.01
N LYS A 98 15.42 8.86 5.52
CA LYS A 98 16.34 9.98 5.70
C LYS A 98 15.81 11.21 4.94
N SER A 99 16.22 12.40 5.35
CA SER A 99 15.91 13.62 4.59
C SER A 99 16.52 13.56 3.19
N GLY A 100 15.79 14.01 2.17
CA GLY A 100 16.25 14.05 0.79
C GLY A 100 15.32 13.36 -0.20
N LEU A 101 15.85 13.09 -1.39
CA LEU A 101 15.14 12.45 -2.49
C LEU A 101 15.32 10.93 -2.42
N HIS A 102 14.23 10.21 -2.56
CA HIS A 102 14.20 8.75 -2.62
C HIS A 102 13.42 8.27 -3.84
N SER A 103 13.88 7.16 -4.42
CA SER A 103 13.15 6.45 -5.48
C SER A 103 12.54 5.18 -4.91
N LEU A 104 11.24 4.99 -5.09
CA LEU A 104 10.54 3.80 -4.64
C LEU A 104 9.74 3.20 -5.79
N LYS A 105 10.04 1.95 -6.14
CA LYS A 105 9.26 1.19 -7.12
C LYS A 105 8.45 0.12 -6.41
N ILE A 106 7.15 0.11 -6.64
CA ILE A 106 6.19 -0.84 -6.06
C ILE A 106 5.58 -1.64 -7.20
N ARG A 107 5.53 -2.96 -7.08
CA ARG A 107 4.87 -3.88 -8.02
C ARG A 107 4.11 -4.94 -7.23
N GLY A 108 2.90 -5.26 -7.67
CA GLY A 108 2.12 -6.33 -7.07
C GLY A 108 1.16 -6.97 -8.07
N THR A 109 0.83 -8.24 -7.84
CA THR A 109 -0.07 -9.03 -8.67
C THR A 109 -0.90 -9.97 -7.80
N ALA A 110 -2.14 -10.23 -8.22
CA ALA A 110 -3.00 -11.28 -7.68
C ALA A 110 -3.90 -11.78 -8.83
N GLY A 111 -3.62 -12.97 -9.36
CA GLY A 111 -4.26 -13.45 -10.59
C GLY A 111 -3.97 -12.56 -11.80
N ASP A 112 -5.02 -12.08 -12.46
CA ASP A 112 -4.95 -11.15 -13.60
C ASP A 112 -4.83 -9.67 -13.19
N PHE A 113 -5.01 -9.37 -11.89
CA PHE A 113 -4.86 -8.03 -11.34
C PHE A 113 -3.39 -7.67 -11.15
N ALA A 114 -2.97 -6.49 -11.63
CA ALA A 114 -1.62 -5.99 -11.48
C ALA A 114 -1.59 -4.51 -11.11
N THR A 115 -0.76 -4.15 -10.14
CA THR A 115 -0.54 -2.77 -9.70
C THR A 115 0.91 -2.37 -9.87
N GLY A 116 1.15 -1.07 -10.04
CA GLY A 116 2.50 -0.56 -9.99
C GLY A 116 2.56 0.94 -9.76
N VAL A 117 3.52 1.36 -8.93
CA VAL A 117 3.82 2.78 -8.74
C VAL A 117 5.32 2.99 -8.77
N ASP A 118 5.75 3.99 -9.52
CA ASP A 118 7.09 4.55 -9.43
C ASP A 118 7.00 5.91 -8.73
N TYR A 119 7.49 5.94 -7.50
CA TYR A 119 7.50 7.11 -6.63
C TYR A 119 8.84 7.83 -6.68
N THR A 120 8.76 9.15 -6.79
CA THR A 120 9.79 10.07 -6.29
C THR A 120 9.29 10.63 -4.96
N LEU A 121 9.99 10.31 -3.87
CA LEU A 121 9.66 10.79 -2.54
C LEU A 121 10.62 11.93 -2.16
N THR A 122 10.07 13.01 -1.62
CA THR A 122 10.87 14.11 -1.07
C THR A 122 10.64 14.19 0.42
N VAL A 123 11.64 13.82 1.22
CA VAL A 123 11.58 13.85 2.68
C VAL A 123 12.16 15.16 3.19
N ALA A 124 11.39 15.90 3.98
CA ALA A 124 11.85 17.17 4.57
C ALA A 124 13.12 16.97 5.41
N ALA A 125 13.90 18.04 5.59
CA ALA A 125 14.98 18.05 6.59
C ALA A 125 14.37 17.89 8.00
N ALA A 126 15.06 17.15 8.88
CA ALA A 126 14.70 17.16 10.29
C ALA A 126 15.03 18.54 10.87
N SER A 127 14.06 19.15 11.55
CA SER A 127 14.26 20.38 12.31
C SER A 127 14.95 20.12 13.65
#